data_AF-A0A6N3CXX1-F1
#
_entry.id   AF-A0A6N3CXX1-F1
#
_cell.length_a   1.000
_cell.length_b   1.000
_cell.length_c   1.000
_cell.angle_alpha   90.00
_cell.angle_beta   90.00
_cell.angle_gamma   90.00
#
_symmetry.space_group_name_H-M   'P 1'
#
loop_
_entity.id
_entity.type
_entity.pdbx_description
1 polymer ?
#
loop_
_entity_poly.entity_id
_entity_poly.type
_entity_poly.pdbx_seq_one_letter_code
_entity_poly.pdbx_strand_id
1 'polypeptide(L)'
;MGCYGNSGTRTATLIFTAKALHQEYPNAVFGGSTKAYDAKGKLYDKCQKAGYNITLPSGIAVRYGIEGIKNVSPELKQFEIIRLSWYLDSENHFIKDNPLEFRNVPIQWDVDPEE
;
A
#
# COMPACT_ATOMS: atom_id res chain seq x y z
N MET A 1 -6.44 -3.55 -7.48
CA MET A 1 -5.78 -2.50 -6.66
C MET A 1 -6.52 -1.21 -6.90
N GLY A 2 -6.69 -0.37 -5.89
CA GLY A 2 -7.26 0.96 -5.99
C GLY A 2 -6.64 1.91 -4.96
N CYS A 3 -6.66 3.21 -5.23
CA CYS A 3 -6.24 4.23 -4.27
C CYS A 3 -7.39 5.19 -4.01
N TYR A 4 -7.71 5.39 -2.74
CA TYR A 4 -8.89 6.10 -2.28
C TYR A 4 -8.47 7.27 -1.40
N GLY A 5 -8.86 8.48 -1.79
CA GLY A 5 -8.56 9.71 -1.08
C GLY A 5 -9.75 10.17 -0.24
N ASN A 6 -9.47 10.75 0.92
CA ASN A 6 -10.43 11.51 1.71
C ASN A 6 -10.01 12.98 1.68
N SER A 7 -10.83 13.81 1.03
CA SER A 7 -10.49 15.22 0.79
C SER A 7 -10.50 16.04 2.09
N GLY A 8 -11.39 15.71 3.03
CA GLY A 8 -11.52 16.36 4.34
C GLY A 8 -10.30 16.13 5.23
N THR A 9 -9.76 14.92 5.27
CA THR A 9 -8.56 14.59 6.05
C THR A 9 -7.25 14.73 5.25
N ARG A 10 -7.33 14.98 3.94
CA ARG A 10 -6.19 15.12 3.01
C ARG A 10 -5.26 13.90 3.05
N THR A 11 -5.88 12.72 3.09
CA THR A 11 -5.19 11.43 3.13
C THR A 11 -5.57 10.55 1.96
N ALA A 12 -4.67 9.68 1.53
CA ALA A 12 -4.96 8.62 0.57
C ALA A 12 -4.61 7.24 1.15
N THR A 13 -5.37 6.23 0.75
CA THR A 13 -5.22 4.82 1.14
C THR A 13 -5.02 3.98 -0.11
N LEU A 14 -3.96 3.18 -0.17
CA LEU A 14 -3.73 2.21 -1.25
C LEU A 14 -4.30 0.86 -0.81
N ILE A 15 -5.16 0.26 -1.63
CA ILE A 15 -5.77 -1.05 -1.39
C ILE A 15 -5.36 -2.01 -2.50
N PHE A 16 -4.79 -3.15 -2.14
CA PHE A 16 -4.42 -4.20 -3.08
C PHE A 16 -4.73 -5.58 -2.51
N THR A 17 -4.66 -6.60 -3.36
CA THR A 17 -4.79 -7.99 -2.96
C THR A 17 -3.45 -8.69 -3.15
N ALA A 18 -3.12 -9.58 -2.21
CA ALA A 18 -1.95 -10.45 -2.29
C ALA A 18 -2.39 -11.90 -2.04
N LYS A 19 -1.68 -12.84 -2.66
CA LYS A 19 -1.95 -14.28 -2.55
C LYS A 19 -0.64 -15.02 -2.42
N ALA A 20 -0.54 -15.91 -1.43
CA ALA A 20 0.55 -16.86 -1.38
C ALA A 20 0.31 -17.98 -2.41
N LEU A 21 1.36 -18.31 -3.17
CA LEU A 21 1.34 -19.44 -4.11
C LEU A 21 1.74 -20.76 -3.42
N HIS A 22 2.54 -20.66 -2.36
CA HIS A 22 3.06 -21.79 -1.59
C HIS A 22 2.91 -21.52 -0.10
N GLN A 23 2.79 -22.57 0.71
CA GLN A 23 2.43 -22.49 2.12
C GLN A 23 3.62 -22.28 3.06
N GLU A 24 4.85 -22.33 2.53
CA GLU A 24 6.08 -22.29 3.32
C GLU A 24 6.23 -20.99 4.13
N TYR A 25 5.65 -19.87 3.67
CA TYR A 25 5.69 -18.57 4.34
C TYR A 25 4.31 -17.90 4.35
N PRO A 26 3.44 -18.24 5.32
CA PRO A 26 2.06 -17.78 5.31
C PRO A 26 1.90 -16.34 5.80
N ASN A 27 2.94 -15.72 6.38
CA ASN A 27 2.84 -14.37 6.94
C ASN A 27 3.65 -13.38 6.10
N ALA A 28 3.01 -12.26 5.78
CA ALA A 28 3.66 -11.15 5.11
C ALA A 28 3.43 -9.86 5.89
N VAL A 29 4.38 -8.94 5.80
CA VAL A 29 4.23 -7.57 6.26
C VAL A 29 4.39 -6.66 5.07
N PHE A 30 3.45 -5.74 4.87
CA PHE A 30 3.52 -4.73 3.83
C PHE A 30 3.59 -3.32 4.42
N GLY A 31 4.31 -2.43 3.77
CA GLY A 31 4.24 -1.00 4.03
C GLY A 31 5.13 -0.44 5.14
N GLY A 32 5.94 -1.26 5.82
CA GLY A 32 6.83 -0.79 6.92
C GLY A 32 7.66 0.46 6.58
N SER A 33 8.01 0.65 5.31
CA SER A 33 8.36 1.92 4.69
C SER A 33 7.50 2.10 3.45
N THR A 34 6.77 3.21 3.36
CA THR A 34 5.96 3.58 2.19
C THR A 34 6.34 4.97 1.74
N LYS A 35 6.57 5.14 0.44
CA LYS A 35 6.84 6.43 -0.20
C LYS A 35 5.98 6.56 -1.45
N ALA A 36 5.26 7.66 -1.58
CA ALA A 36 4.53 7.98 -2.79
C ALA A 36 5.08 9.27 -3.42
N TYR A 37 5.00 9.36 -4.75
CA TYR A 37 5.49 10.48 -5.55
C TYR A 37 4.42 10.93 -6.54
N ASP A 38 4.26 12.24 -6.73
CA ASP A 38 3.47 12.79 -7.83
C ASP A 38 4.33 12.95 -9.11
N ALA A 39 3.69 13.35 -10.22
CA ALA A 39 4.36 13.57 -11.50
C ALA A 39 5.41 14.70 -11.48
N LYS A 40 5.41 15.56 -10.45
CA LYS A 40 6.41 16.62 -10.24
C LYS A 40 7.55 16.15 -9.33
N GLY A 41 7.53 14.89 -8.87
CA GLY A 41 8.52 14.32 -7.96
C GLY A 41 8.33 14.70 -6.49
N LYS A 42 7.19 15.30 -6.11
CA LYS A 42 6.90 15.60 -4.71
C LYS A 42 6.73 14.32 -3.91
N LEU A 43 7.46 14.19 -2.81
CA LEU A 43 7.42 13.04 -1.92
C LEU A 43 6.28 13.15 -0.89
N TYR A 44 5.64 12.01 -0.64
CA TYR A 44 4.67 11.76 0.43
C TYR A 44 5.13 10.51 1.20
N ASP A 45 5.70 10.69 2.39
CA ASP A 45 6.38 9.62 3.16
C ASP A 45 5.78 9.36 4.55
N LYS A 46 4.77 10.14 4.95
CA LYS A 46 4.05 9.94 6.22
C LYS A 46 2.84 9.05 5.99
N CYS A 47 2.95 7.77 6.36
CA CYS A 47 1.85 6.82 6.40
C CYS A 47 1.46 6.53 7.86
N GLN A 48 0.15 6.44 8.13
CA GLN A 48 -0.36 6.40 9.51
C GLN A 48 -0.48 4.98 10.05
N LYS A 49 -0.69 4.00 9.16
CA LYS A 49 -0.84 2.58 9.49
C LYS A 49 -0.22 1.76 8.37
N ALA A 50 1.00 1.30 8.62
CA ALA A 50 1.69 0.38 7.74
C ALA A 50 2.41 -0.66 8.61
N GLY A 51 2.56 -1.89 8.14
CA GLY A 51 3.33 -2.90 8.84
C GLY A 51 2.56 -3.91 9.71
N TYR A 52 1.27 -4.16 9.45
CA TYR A 52 0.57 -5.28 10.09
C TYR A 52 0.98 -6.61 9.44
N ASN A 53 1.24 -7.63 10.27
CA ASN A 53 1.35 -9.02 9.84
C ASN A 53 -0.01 -9.47 9.28
N ILE A 54 -0.03 -9.80 8.00
CA ILE A 54 -1.17 -10.40 7.31
C ILE A 54 -0.85 -11.86 7.03
N THR A 55 -1.78 -12.74 7.40
CA THR A 55 -1.72 -14.14 6.97
C THR A 55 -2.28 -14.24 5.55
N LEU A 56 -1.51 -14.85 4.66
CA LEU A 56 -1.81 -15.14 3.27
C LEU A 56 -1.97 -16.66 3.13
N PRO A 57 -3.19 -17.22 3.27
CA PRO A 57 -3.43 -18.63 3.02
C PRO A 57 -3.05 -18.99 1.58
N SER A 58 -2.42 -20.14 1.40
CA SER A 58 -2.07 -20.63 0.06
C SER A 58 -3.33 -20.72 -0.81
N GLY A 59 -3.26 -20.17 -2.01
CA GLY A 59 -4.39 -20.24 -2.94
C GLY A 59 -5.43 -19.12 -2.78
N ILE A 60 -5.44 -18.37 -1.69
CA ILE A 60 -6.49 -17.37 -1.38
C ILE A 60 -5.94 -15.95 -1.52
N ALA A 61 -6.64 -15.10 -2.27
CA ALA A 61 -6.32 -13.68 -2.36
C ALA A 61 -6.89 -12.94 -1.16
N VAL A 62 -6.04 -12.23 -0.43
CA VAL A 62 -6.41 -11.46 0.75
C VAL A 62 -6.24 -9.97 0.44
N ARG A 63 -7.22 -9.17 0.85
CA ARG A 63 -7.24 -7.70 0.68
C ARG A 63 -6.41 -7.03 1.77
N TYR A 64 -5.62 -6.04 1.40
CA TYR A 64 -4.75 -5.27 2.29
C TYR A 64 -4.81 -3.77 1.97
N GLY A 65 -4.74 -2.94 3.01
CA GLY A 65 -4.76 -1.48 2.92
C GLY A 65 -3.51 -0.85 3.53
N ILE A 66 -2.87 0.06 2.78
CA ILE A 66 -1.85 0.99 3.29
C ILE A 66 -2.56 2.31 3.57
N GLU A 67 -2.87 2.54 4.84
CA GLU A 67 -3.72 3.66 5.24
C GLU A 67 -2.91 4.93 5.51
N GLY A 68 -3.50 6.05 5.08
CA GLY A 68 -3.14 7.37 5.59
C GLY A 68 -1.83 7.92 5.05
N ILE A 69 -1.59 7.83 3.74
CA ILE A 69 -0.61 8.70 3.04
C ILE A 69 -1.09 10.14 3.26
N LYS A 70 -0.36 10.94 4.04
CA LYS A 70 -0.82 12.27 4.50
C LYS A 70 -0.45 13.41 3.55
N ASN A 71 -1.11 14.56 3.76
CA ASN A 71 -0.84 15.83 3.08
C ASN A 71 -1.05 15.77 1.55
N VAL A 72 -1.95 14.89 1.12
CA VAL A 72 -2.31 14.73 -0.29
C VAL A 72 -3.29 15.84 -0.66
N SER A 73 -2.98 16.59 -1.72
CA SER A 73 -3.91 17.61 -2.21
C SER A 73 -5.10 16.92 -2.87
N PRO A 74 -6.36 17.31 -2.59
CA PRO A 74 -7.53 16.80 -3.31
C PRO A 74 -7.48 17.03 -4.83
N GLU A 75 -6.68 18.00 -5.29
CA GLU A 75 -6.43 18.24 -6.73
C GLU A 75 -5.50 17.20 -7.37
N LEU A 76 -4.78 16.41 -6.58
CA LEU A 76 -3.92 15.37 -7.09
C LEU A 76 -4.78 14.22 -7.62
N LYS A 77 -4.69 13.96 -8.92
CA LYS A 77 -5.47 12.93 -9.61
C LYS A 77 -4.84 11.54 -9.55
N GLN A 78 -3.52 11.48 -9.43
CA GLN A 78 -2.78 10.22 -9.39
C GLN A 78 -1.45 10.38 -8.65
N PHE A 79 -0.97 9.29 -8.07
CA PHE A 79 0.45 9.13 -7.79
C PHE A 79 1.16 8.57 -9.01
N GLU A 80 2.31 9.15 -9.34
CA GLU A 80 3.18 8.60 -10.40
C GLU A 80 3.76 7.26 -9.94
N ILE A 81 4.19 7.20 -8.68
CA ILE A 81 4.78 6.01 -8.07
C ILE A 81 4.32 5.89 -6.61
N ILE A 82 3.97 4.69 -6.17
CA ILE A 82 3.89 4.29 -4.76
C ILE A 82 4.83 3.10 -4.55
N ARG A 83 5.84 3.27 -3.70
CA ARG A 83 6.79 2.22 -3.31
C ARG A 83 6.53 1.79 -1.89
N LEU A 84 6.44 0.50 -1.66
CA LEU A 84 6.30 -0.08 -0.32
C LEU A 84 7.31 -1.19 -0.08
N SER A 85 7.88 -1.20 1.13
CA SER A 85 8.66 -2.32 1.61
C SER A 85 7.75 -3.48 1.95
N TRP A 86 8.23 -4.70 1.79
CA TRP A 86 7.52 -5.89 2.23
C TRP A 86 8.51 -6.92 2.76
N TYR A 87 8.01 -7.86 3.56
CA TYR A 87 8.77 -8.97 4.12
C TYR A 87 7.87 -10.20 4.17
N LEU A 88 8.42 -11.37 3.86
CA LEU A 88 7.83 -12.65 4.23
C LEU A 88 8.45 -13.10 5.53
N ASP A 89 7.61 -13.65 6.41
CA ASP A 89 8.03 -14.17 7.71
C ASP A 89 8.84 -13.16 8.52
N SER A 90 8.13 -12.18 9.09
CA SER A 90 8.74 -11.03 9.78
C SER A 90 9.66 -11.41 10.93
N GLU A 91 9.47 -12.58 11.54
CA GLU A 91 10.28 -13.05 12.67
C GLU A 91 11.71 -13.41 12.24
N ASN A 92 11.87 -13.87 10.99
CA ASN A 92 13.15 -14.32 10.46
C ASN A 92 13.76 -13.36 9.42
N HIS A 93 13.05 -12.27 9.06
CA HIS A 93 13.50 -11.26 8.10
C HIS A 93 14.03 -11.84 6.77
N PHE A 94 13.48 -12.97 6.33
CA PHE A 94 14.14 -13.85 5.35
C PHE A 94 14.42 -13.17 3.99
N ILE A 95 13.59 -12.21 3.56
CA ILE A 95 13.68 -11.67 2.19
C ILE A 95 13.42 -10.16 2.20
N LYS A 96 14.44 -9.38 1.79
CA LYS A 96 14.39 -7.95 1.47
C LYS A 96 14.50 -7.73 -0.05
N ASP A 97 13.87 -8.59 -0.84
CA ASP A 97 14.01 -8.49 -2.29
C ASP A 97 12.98 -7.53 -2.88
N ASN A 98 13.49 -6.33 -3.15
CA ASN A 98 12.89 -5.27 -3.95
C ASN A 98 11.58 -4.68 -3.40
N PRO A 99 11.48 -3.34 -3.31
CA PRO A 99 10.22 -2.70 -2.93
C PRO A 99 9.14 -3.04 -3.97
N LEU A 100 7.92 -3.30 -3.49
CA LEU A 100 6.75 -3.37 -4.35
C LEU A 100 6.45 -1.97 -4.86
N GLU A 101 6.28 -1.84 -6.17
CA GLU A 101 6.09 -0.58 -6.84
C GLU A 101 4.82 -0.57 -7.67
N PHE A 102 3.97 0.42 -7.41
CA PHE A 102 2.75 0.68 -8.15
C PHE A 102 2.95 1.99 -8.91
N ARG A 103 2.67 1.99 -10.22
CA ARG A 103 2.87 3.14 -11.09
C ARG A 103 1.54 3.66 -11.63
N ASN A 104 1.46 4.96 -11.89
CA ASN A 104 0.28 5.63 -12.45
C ASN A 104 -1.00 5.26 -11.70
N VAL A 105 -0.98 5.44 -10.38
CA VAL A 105 -2.06 5.01 -9.49
C VAL A 105 -3.09 6.13 -9.36
N PRO A 106 -4.27 6.03 -10.01
CA PRO A 106 -5.30 7.06 -9.90
C PRO A 106 -5.87 7.09 -8.48
N ILE A 107 -6.23 8.29 -8.02
CA ILE A 107 -6.86 8.52 -6.72
C ILE A 107 -8.35 8.77 -6.94
N GLN A 108 -9.18 7.93 -6.34
CA GLN A 108 -10.63 8.12 -6.27
C GLN A 108 -10.95 8.87 -4.98
N TRP A 109 -11.41 10.11 -5.10
CA TRP A 109 -11.68 10.96 -3.94
C TRP A 109 -13.11 10.76 -3.44
N ASP A 110 -13.26 10.63 -2.12
CA ASP A 110 -14.53 10.61 -1.40
C ASP A 110 -15.49 9.51 -1.88
N VAL A 111 -14.91 8.36 -2.26
CA VAL A 111 -15.62 7.11 -2.60
C VAL A 111 -15.32 6.07 -1.53
N ASP A 112 -16.34 5.32 -1.10
CA ASP A 112 -16.16 4.20 -0.19
C ASP A 112 -15.50 3.02 -0.93
N PRO A 113 -14.33 2.54 -0.48
CA PRO A 113 -13.68 1.39 -1.11
C PRO A 113 -14.38 0.04 -0.88
N GLU A 114 -15.42 -0.04 -0.05
CA GLU A 114 -16.18 -1.28 0.21
C GLU A 114 -17.42 -1.47 -0.66
N GLU A 115 -17.83 -0.45 -1.45
CA GLU A 115 -18.89 -0.57 -2.47
C GLU A 115 -18.39 -1.09 -3.84
#